data_AF-A0A977KA32-F1
#
_entry.id   AF-A0A977KA32-F1
#
_cell.length_a   1.000
_cell.length_b   1.000
_cell.length_c   1.000
_cell.angle_alpha   90.00
_cell.angle_beta   90.00
_cell.angle_gamma   90.00
#
_symmetry.space_group_name_H-M   'P 1'
#
loop_
_entity.id
_entity.type
_entity.pdbx_description
1 polymer ?
#
loop_
_entity_poly.entity_id
_entity_poly.type
_entity_poly.pdbx_seq_one_letter_code
_entity_poly.pdbx_strand_id
1 'polypeptide(L)'
;MPYRGISWAAEVLRRLKGVDFPVTKDVLKEKLQGLYWKGIPIEKLLDEIEVNEFHTPAEVLHYLAEAARKLEQKGEVTGKGRVGISWAAEVLRRLKGTDFPVKKEELKEKLKGLYWRGIPIEVLLDRIEKDEFETPAELLHYLAEAARKLEEKGFVAEASA
;
A
#
# COMPACT_ATOMS: atom_id res chain seq x y z
N MET A 1 17.75 10.95 4.49
CA MET A 1 17.77 11.16 3.03
C MET A 1 16.54 10.47 2.44
N PRO A 2 15.63 11.15 1.71
CA PRO A 2 14.51 10.46 1.08
C PRO A 2 15.01 9.72 -0.16
N TYR A 3 14.64 8.45 -0.28
CA TYR A 3 15.07 7.53 -1.33
C TYR A 3 14.75 8.11 -2.73
N ARG A 4 15.80 8.42 -3.50
CA ARG A 4 15.75 8.41 -4.97
C ARG A 4 16.02 6.98 -5.42
N GLY A 5 15.19 6.42 -6.29
CA GLY A 5 15.50 5.15 -6.94
C GLY A 5 14.31 4.61 -7.73
N ILE A 6 14.16 5.10 -8.96
CA ILE A 6 13.08 4.84 -9.93
C ILE A 6 11.79 5.62 -9.61
N SER A 7 11.48 6.62 -10.45
CA SER A 7 10.15 7.27 -10.45
C SER A 7 9.10 6.17 -10.62
N TRP A 8 8.00 6.17 -9.86
CA TRP A 8 6.90 5.22 -10.05
C TRP A 8 6.50 5.10 -11.54
N ALA A 9 6.64 6.19 -12.31
CA ALA A 9 6.45 6.20 -13.76
C ALA A 9 7.46 5.32 -14.50
N ALA A 10 8.73 5.34 -14.13
CA ALA A 10 9.75 4.48 -14.71
C ALA A 10 9.51 2.99 -14.36
N GLU A 11 8.96 2.70 -13.18
CA GLU A 11 8.55 1.34 -12.81
C GLU A 11 7.35 0.86 -13.62
N VAL A 12 6.34 1.72 -13.84
CA VAL A 12 5.23 1.44 -14.76
C VAL A 12 5.77 1.13 -16.15
N LEU A 13 6.63 1.98 -16.72
CA LEU A 13 7.21 1.75 -18.04
C LEU A 13 8.02 0.45 -18.12
N ARG A 14 8.75 0.10 -17.06
CA ARG A 14 9.48 -1.17 -16.98
C ARG A 14 8.53 -2.37 -17.09
N ARG A 15 7.38 -2.32 -16.41
CA ARG A 15 6.36 -3.39 -16.41
C ARG A 15 5.55 -3.46 -17.70
N LEU A 16 5.39 -2.33 -18.40
CA LEU A 16 4.73 -2.26 -19.70
C LEU A 16 5.67 -2.59 -20.87
N LYS A 17 6.96 -2.83 -20.62
CA LYS A 17 7.91 -3.17 -21.67
C LYS A 17 7.49 -4.50 -22.34
N GLY A 18 7.22 -4.45 -23.64
CA GLY A 18 6.79 -5.62 -24.42
C GLY A 18 5.29 -5.94 -24.32
N VAL A 19 4.49 -5.04 -23.75
CA VAL A 19 3.03 -5.10 -23.83
C VAL A 19 2.59 -4.50 -25.17
N ASP A 20 1.75 -5.23 -25.90
CA ASP A 20 1.10 -4.72 -27.11
C ASP A 20 -0.05 -3.79 -26.74
N PHE A 21 -0.15 -2.67 -27.45
CA PHE A 21 -1.22 -1.70 -27.30
C PHE A 21 -2.21 -1.81 -28.47
N PRO A 22 -3.51 -1.60 -28.24
CA PRO A 22 -4.12 -1.12 -27.00
C PRO A 22 -4.21 -2.17 -25.89
N VAL A 23 -4.13 -1.72 -24.64
CA VAL A 23 -4.20 -2.56 -23.44
C VAL A 23 -5.42 -2.20 -22.61
N THR A 24 -6.07 -3.20 -22.02
CA THR A 24 -7.24 -2.98 -21.14
C THR A 24 -6.84 -2.72 -19.70
N LYS A 25 -7.75 -2.13 -18.92
CA LYS A 25 -7.56 -1.90 -17.49
C LYS A 25 -7.28 -3.19 -16.71
N ASP A 26 -7.89 -4.31 -17.08
CA ASP A 26 -7.66 -5.61 -16.43
C ASP A 26 -6.23 -6.11 -16.65
N VAL A 27 -5.70 -5.98 -17.87
CA VAL A 27 -4.30 -6.31 -18.16
C VAL A 27 -3.36 -5.38 -17.38
N LEU A 28 -3.69 -4.09 -17.25
CA LEU A 28 -2.90 -3.16 -16.43
C LEU A 28 -2.91 -3.54 -14.94
N LYS A 29 -4.05 -3.99 -14.40
CA LYS A 29 -4.13 -4.47 -13.01
C LYS A 29 -3.20 -5.65 -12.78
N GLU A 30 -3.15 -6.60 -13.72
CA GLU A 30 -2.24 -7.75 -13.66
C GLU A 30 -0.77 -7.31 -13.77
N LYS A 31 -0.42 -6.51 -14.79
CA LYS A 31 0.98 -6.10 -15.03
C LYS A 31 1.54 -5.20 -13.95
N LEU A 32 0.71 -4.31 -13.40
CA LEU A 32 1.12 -3.34 -12.40
C LEU A 32 0.88 -3.85 -10.97
N GLN A 33 0.46 -5.11 -10.80
CA GLN A 33 0.15 -5.68 -9.50
C GLN A 33 1.25 -5.46 -8.46
N GLY A 34 0.86 -4.98 -7.27
CA GLY A 34 1.80 -4.72 -6.18
C GLY A 34 2.72 -3.51 -6.40
N LEU A 35 2.43 -2.67 -7.39
CA LEU A 35 3.00 -1.33 -7.48
C LEU A 35 2.22 -0.36 -6.58
N TYR A 36 2.94 0.55 -5.92
CA TYR A 36 2.34 1.53 -5.01
C TYR A 36 2.76 2.95 -5.38
N TRP A 37 1.79 3.86 -5.35
CA TRP A 37 2.02 5.29 -5.48
C TRP A 37 1.67 5.97 -4.17
N LYS A 38 2.67 6.54 -3.47
CA LYS A 38 2.53 7.14 -2.12
C LYS A 38 1.76 6.26 -1.12
N GLY A 39 1.90 4.94 -1.26
CA GLY A 39 1.23 3.94 -0.42
C GLY A 39 -0.19 3.57 -0.85
N ILE A 40 -0.70 4.13 -1.94
CA ILE A 40 -1.92 3.68 -2.58
C ILE A 40 -1.58 2.59 -3.61
N PRO A 41 -2.23 1.41 -3.57
CA PRO A 41 -2.09 0.40 -4.61
C PRO A 41 -2.45 0.96 -5.98
N ILE A 42 -1.70 0.62 -7.01
CA ILE A 42 -1.94 1.12 -8.36
C ILE A 42 -3.32 0.69 -8.89
N GLU A 43 -3.84 -0.44 -8.42
CA GLU A 43 -5.16 -0.98 -8.74
C GLU A 43 -6.27 0.00 -8.32
N LYS A 44 -6.11 0.64 -7.16
CA LYS A 44 -7.02 1.69 -6.69
C LYS A 44 -6.93 2.95 -7.56
N LEU A 45 -5.76 3.27 -8.10
CA LEU A 45 -5.64 4.36 -9.09
C LEU A 45 -6.33 3.95 -10.40
N LEU A 46 -6.18 2.69 -10.84
CA LEU A 46 -6.84 2.17 -12.03
C LEU A 46 -8.37 2.17 -11.90
N ASP A 47 -8.90 1.90 -10.70
CA ASP A 47 -10.34 1.94 -10.41
C ASP A 47 -10.94 3.35 -10.51
N GLU A 48 -10.13 4.40 -10.30
CA GLU A 48 -10.54 5.81 -10.43
C GLU A 48 -10.51 6.34 -11.88
N ILE A 49 -9.95 5.57 -12.81
CA ILE A 49 -9.88 5.93 -14.22
C ILE A 49 -11.17 5.47 -14.91
N GLU A 50 -11.82 6.35 -15.66
CA GLU A 50 -13.09 6.03 -16.34
C GLU A 50 -12.88 5.21 -17.62
N VAL A 51 -11.78 5.45 -18.35
CA VAL A 51 -11.45 4.70 -19.57
C VAL A 51 -11.03 3.27 -19.23
N ASN A 52 -11.37 2.33 -20.11
CA ASN A 52 -11.05 0.91 -19.96
C ASN A 52 -9.97 0.42 -20.93
N GLU A 53 -9.56 1.25 -21.89
CA GLU A 53 -8.59 0.93 -22.93
C GLU A 53 -7.57 2.06 -23.03
N PHE A 54 -6.30 1.70 -23.23
CA PHE A 54 -5.17 2.62 -23.29
C PHE A 54 -4.36 2.29 -24.54
N HIS A 55 -4.04 3.30 -25.35
CA HIS A 55 -3.39 3.14 -26.65
C HIS A 55 -1.87 3.33 -26.59
N THR A 56 -1.36 3.96 -25.54
CA THR A 56 0.10 4.16 -25.39
C THR A 56 0.57 4.06 -23.93
N PRO A 57 1.85 3.74 -23.69
CA PRO A 57 2.43 3.81 -22.35
C PRO A 57 2.31 5.22 -21.71
N ALA A 58 2.36 6.27 -22.54
CA ALA A 58 2.21 7.65 -22.08
C ALA A 58 0.79 7.93 -21.58
N GLU A 59 -0.24 7.40 -22.25
CA GLU A 59 -1.63 7.49 -21.77
C GLU A 59 -1.80 6.80 -20.41
N VAL A 60 -1.20 5.61 -20.22
CA VAL A 60 -1.24 4.92 -18.92
C VAL A 60 -0.67 5.81 -17.82
N LEU A 61 0.50 6.42 -18.04
CA LEU A 61 1.11 7.34 -17.07
C LEU A 61 0.25 8.57 -16.81
N HIS A 62 -0.35 9.13 -17.86
CA HIS A 62 -1.21 10.30 -17.77
C HIS A 62 -2.44 10.01 -16.90
N TYR A 63 -3.21 8.97 -17.23
CA TYR A 63 -4.42 8.63 -16.48
C TYR A 63 -4.11 8.21 -15.03
N LEU A 64 -3.01 7.49 -14.79
CA LEU A 64 -2.56 7.18 -13.43
C LEU A 64 -2.23 8.46 -12.64
N ALA A 65 -1.57 9.44 -13.26
CA ALA A 65 -1.27 10.71 -12.62
C ALA A 65 -2.55 11.53 -12.32
N GLU A 66 -3.54 11.50 -13.22
CA GLU A 66 -4.84 12.14 -12.99
C GLU A 66 -5.62 11.47 -11.85
N ALA A 67 -5.68 10.14 -11.84
CA ALA A 67 -6.30 9.38 -10.76
C ALA A 67 -5.63 9.65 -9.41
N ALA A 68 -4.30 9.65 -9.39
CA ALA A 68 -3.51 10.03 -8.21
C ALA A 68 -3.89 11.43 -7.70
N ARG A 69 -4.01 12.42 -8.60
CA ARG A 69 -4.41 13.78 -8.25
C ARG A 69 -5.85 13.87 -7.75
N LYS A 70 -6.79 13.11 -8.33
CA LYS A 70 -8.17 13.01 -7.84
C LYS A 70 -8.20 12.47 -6.41
N LEU A 71 -7.46 11.39 -6.13
CA LEU A 71 -7.36 10.82 -4.79
C LEU A 71 -6.68 11.77 -3.78
N GLU A 72 -5.70 12.58 -4.20
CA GLU A 72 -5.13 13.64 -3.34
C GLU A 72 -6.19 14.68 -2.96
N GLN A 73 -7.01 15.12 -3.93
CA GLN A 73 -8.06 16.11 -3.69
C GLN A 73 -9.18 15.58 -2.80
N LYS A 74 -9.52 14.28 -2.91
CA LYS A 74 -10.48 13.60 -2.03
C LYS A 74 -9.95 13.42 -0.60
N GLY A 75 -8.67 13.70 -0.34
CA GLY A 75 -8.03 13.47 0.96
C GLY A 75 -7.76 11.98 1.26
N GLU A 76 -7.93 11.11 0.27
CA GLU A 76 -7.64 9.67 0.39
C GLU A 76 -6.15 9.36 0.33
N VAL A 77 -5.37 10.28 -0.24
CA VAL A 77 -3.91 10.26 -0.09
C VAL A 77 -3.58 10.82 1.28
N THR A 78 -3.43 9.91 2.24
CA THR A 78 -2.83 10.28 3.51
C THR A 78 -1.36 10.64 3.25
N GLY A 79 -1.09 11.95 3.09
CA GLY A 79 0.25 12.52 2.89
C GLY A 79 1.20 12.36 4.09
N LYS A 80 1.13 11.23 4.81
CA LYS A 80 1.99 10.89 5.96
C LYS A 80 2.87 9.67 5.68
N GLY A 81 3.43 9.60 4.47
CA GLY A 81 4.67 8.87 4.21
C GLY A 81 5.92 9.56 4.80
N ARG A 82 5.91 9.94 6.08
CA ARG A 82 7.10 10.45 6.78
C ARG A 82 7.62 9.41 7.77
N VAL A 83 8.69 8.75 7.31
CA VAL A 83 9.76 8.02 8.01
C VAL A 83 9.64 7.93 9.55
N GLY A 84 9.59 6.70 10.06
CA GLY A 84 9.99 6.33 11.42
C GLY A 84 8.94 6.52 12.52
N ILE A 85 8.40 7.73 12.68
CA ILE A 85 7.60 8.11 13.87
C ILE A 85 6.09 8.17 13.56
N SER A 86 5.70 8.35 12.29
CA SER A 86 4.31 8.66 11.94
C SER A 86 3.35 7.47 11.97
N TRP A 87 3.79 6.25 11.70
CA TRP A 87 2.90 5.09 11.62
C TRP A 87 2.59 4.53 13.01
N ALA A 88 3.59 4.44 13.90
CA ALA A 88 3.40 3.99 15.27
C ALA A 88 2.49 4.95 16.05
N ALA A 89 2.71 6.27 15.90
CA ALA A 89 1.82 7.28 16.49
C ALA A 89 0.38 7.18 15.94
N GLU A 90 0.21 6.86 14.67
CA GLU A 90 -1.11 6.67 14.05
C GLU A 90 -1.79 5.38 14.54
N VAL A 91 -1.05 4.29 14.72
CA VAL A 91 -1.54 3.07 15.39
C VAL A 91 -2.04 3.43 16.79
N LEU A 92 -1.22 4.10 17.61
CA LEU A 92 -1.61 4.51 18.96
C LEU A 92 -2.83 5.44 18.95
N ARG A 93 -2.93 6.36 17.98
CA ARG A 93 -4.08 7.26 17.81
C ARG A 93 -5.37 6.48 17.56
N ARG A 94 -5.32 5.46 16.70
CA ARG A 94 -6.48 4.61 16.37
C ARG A 94 -6.86 3.65 17.49
N LEU A 95 -5.89 3.24 18.31
CA LEU A 95 -6.10 2.39 19.48
C LEU A 95 -6.48 3.15 20.74
N LYS A 96 -6.51 4.49 20.71
CA LYS A 96 -6.93 5.30 21.85
C LYS A 96 -8.33 4.89 22.31
N GLY A 97 -8.45 4.51 23.58
CA GLY A 97 -9.71 4.03 24.16
C GLY A 97 -10.05 2.56 23.85
N THR A 98 -9.07 1.78 23.38
CA THR A 98 -9.20 0.33 23.26
C THR A 98 -8.68 -0.31 24.54
N ASP A 99 -9.49 -1.19 25.13
CA ASP A 99 -9.09 -2.00 26.27
C ASP A 99 -8.16 -3.12 25.78
N PHE A 100 -7.12 -3.39 26.57
CA PHE A 100 -6.21 -4.49 26.32
C PHE A 100 -6.43 -5.57 27.40
N PRO A 101 -6.28 -6.86 27.07
CA PRO A 101 -5.77 -7.39 25.81
C PRO A 101 -6.78 -7.29 24.64
N VAL A 102 -6.25 -7.21 23.41
CA VAL A 102 -7.05 -7.03 22.19
C VAL A 102 -6.70 -8.08 21.14
N LYS A 103 -7.73 -8.60 20.46
CA LYS A 103 -7.57 -9.63 19.42
C LYS A 103 -7.10 -9.05 18.09
N LYS A 104 -6.36 -9.85 17.32
CA LYS A 104 -5.87 -9.52 15.98
C LYS A 104 -7.01 -9.10 15.04
N GLU A 105 -8.16 -9.74 15.12
CA GLU A 105 -9.34 -9.44 14.30
C GLU A 105 -9.87 -8.03 14.60
N GLU A 106 -9.92 -7.65 15.88
CA GLU A 106 -10.34 -6.30 16.28
C GLU A 106 -9.33 -5.24 15.84
N LEU A 107 -8.04 -5.59 15.87
CA LEU A 107 -6.97 -4.72 15.38
C LEU A 107 -7.05 -4.51 13.87
N LYS A 108 -7.38 -5.55 13.09
CA LYS A 108 -7.58 -5.43 11.64
C LYS A 108 -8.67 -4.41 11.32
N GLU A 109 -9.79 -4.45 12.04
CA GLU A 109 -10.88 -3.49 11.84
C GLU A 109 -10.48 -2.07 12.29
N LYS A 110 -9.86 -1.91 13.47
CA LYS A 110 -9.45 -0.60 13.99
C LYS A 110 -8.34 0.06 13.16
N LEU A 111 -7.41 -0.74 12.64
CA LEU A 111 -6.26 -0.27 11.87
C LEU A 111 -6.51 -0.30 10.35
N LYS A 112 -7.74 -0.60 9.93
CA LYS A 112 -8.10 -0.71 8.52
C LYS A 112 -7.69 0.50 7.68
N GLY A 113 -7.04 0.26 6.56
CA GLY A 113 -6.56 1.34 5.67
C GLY A 113 -5.42 2.17 6.26
N LEU A 114 -4.72 1.67 7.29
CA LEU A 114 -3.42 2.17 7.67
C LEU A 114 -2.35 1.42 6.89
N TYR A 115 -1.36 2.15 6.38
CA TYR A 115 -0.30 1.59 5.54
C TYR A 115 1.07 1.88 6.14
N TRP A 116 1.93 0.88 6.11
CA TRP A 116 3.34 1.00 6.41
C TRP A 116 4.14 0.87 5.11
N ARG A 117 4.76 1.96 4.63
CA ARG A 117 5.50 2.00 3.36
C ARG A 117 4.72 1.41 2.16
N GLY A 118 3.40 1.60 2.15
CA GLY A 118 2.49 1.08 1.13
C GLY A 118 1.94 -0.33 1.41
N ILE A 119 2.39 -0.98 2.48
CA ILE A 119 1.92 -2.30 2.87
C ILE A 119 0.75 -2.09 3.83
N PRO A 120 -0.44 -2.65 3.55
CA PRO A 120 -1.55 -2.60 4.50
C PRO A 120 -1.13 -3.19 5.86
N ILE A 121 -1.50 -2.55 6.95
CA ILE A 121 -1.22 -3.05 8.31
C ILE A 121 -1.86 -4.43 8.51
N GLU A 122 -2.97 -4.72 7.84
CA GLU A 122 -3.64 -6.01 7.81
C GLU A 122 -2.68 -7.12 7.34
N VAL A 123 -1.89 -6.86 6.29
CA VAL A 123 -0.87 -7.80 5.78
C VAL A 123 0.25 -8.00 6.80
N LEU A 124 0.58 -6.98 7.59
CA LEU A 124 1.56 -7.12 8.68
C LEU A 124 0.98 -7.94 9.84
N LEU A 125 -0.29 -7.72 10.19
CA LEU A 125 -1.01 -8.46 11.22
C LEU A 125 -1.14 -9.95 10.87
N ASP A 126 -1.41 -10.27 9.60
CA ASP A 126 -1.49 -11.65 9.10
C ASP A 126 -0.16 -12.42 9.20
N ARG A 127 0.96 -11.70 9.23
CA ARG A 127 2.31 -12.30 9.36
C ARG A 127 2.74 -12.48 10.81
N ILE A 128 1.96 -11.98 11.77
CA ILE A 128 2.21 -12.17 13.20
C ILE A 128 1.48 -13.44 13.63
N GLU A 129 2.20 -14.41 14.20
CA GLU A 129 1.61 -15.67 14.65
C GLU A 129 0.67 -15.49 15.84
N LYS A 130 0.92 -14.49 16.70
CA LYS A 130 0.13 -14.21 17.89
C LYS A 130 -1.25 -13.63 17.55
N ASP A 131 -2.31 -14.12 18.18
CA ASP A 131 -3.70 -13.69 17.92
C ASP A 131 -4.25 -12.64 18.91
N GLU A 132 -3.53 -12.37 20.00
CA GLU A 132 -3.94 -11.42 21.04
C GLU A 132 -2.74 -10.58 21.51
N PHE A 133 -2.97 -9.32 21.85
CA PHE A 133 -1.93 -8.38 22.24
C PHE A 133 -2.27 -7.77 23.58
N GLU A 134 -1.34 -7.82 24.53
CA GLU A 134 -1.50 -7.38 25.92
C GLU A 134 -1.32 -5.87 26.08
N THR A 135 -0.52 -5.25 25.21
CA THR A 135 -0.25 -3.82 25.29
C THR A 135 -0.07 -3.18 23.91
N PRO A 136 -0.30 -1.86 23.78
CA PRO A 136 0.02 -1.13 22.56
C PRO A 136 1.50 -1.27 22.16
N ALA A 137 2.41 -1.31 23.14
CA ALA A 137 3.84 -1.44 22.90
C ALA A 137 4.19 -2.81 22.31
N GLU A 138 3.59 -3.87 22.83
CA GLU A 138 3.74 -5.23 22.29
C GLU A 138 3.26 -5.29 20.83
N LEU A 139 2.08 -4.74 20.53
CA LEU A 139 1.58 -4.68 19.16
C LEU A 139 2.54 -3.93 18.21
N LEU A 140 3.03 -2.76 18.61
CA LEU A 140 3.98 -1.99 17.82
C LEU A 140 5.28 -2.77 17.56
N HIS A 141 5.75 -3.52 18.55
CA HIS A 141 6.91 -4.38 18.41
C HIS A 141 6.70 -5.45 17.33
N TYR A 142 5.62 -6.23 17.42
CA TYR A 142 5.33 -7.28 16.44
C TYR A 142 5.08 -6.74 15.03
N LEU A 143 4.40 -5.59 14.91
CA LEU A 143 4.22 -4.93 13.60
C LEU A 143 5.57 -4.51 13.00
N ALA A 144 6.48 -3.97 13.81
CA ALA A 144 7.81 -3.60 13.35
C ALA A 144 8.65 -4.83 12.94
N GLU A 145 8.53 -5.95 13.65
CA GLU A 145 9.20 -7.19 13.27
C GLU A 145 8.65 -7.79 11.98
N ALA A 146 7.33 -7.82 11.80
CA ALA A 146 6.69 -8.27 10.57
C ALA A 146 7.13 -7.41 9.38
N ALA A 147 7.17 -6.10 9.56
CA ALA A 147 7.65 -5.14 8.58
C ALA A 147 9.13 -5.37 8.20
N ARG A 148 10.01 -5.58 9.19
CA ARG A 148 11.43 -5.90 8.96
C ARG A 148 11.62 -7.19 8.17
N LYS A 149 10.95 -8.27 8.58
CA LYS A 149 11.00 -9.58 7.89
C LYS A 149 10.55 -9.47 6.43
N LEU A 150 9.62 -8.56 6.14
CA LEU A 150 9.15 -8.26 4.80
C LEU A 150 10.15 -7.48 3.95
N GLU A 151 10.89 -6.55 4.55
CA GLU A 151 11.98 -5.85 3.86
C GLU A 151 13.13 -6.78 3.52
N GLU A 152 13.53 -7.66 4.45
CA GLU A 152 14.60 -8.63 4.27
C GLU A 152 14.30 -9.65 3.15
N LYS A 153 13.02 -9.97 2.93
CA LYS A 153 12.56 -10.87 1.86
C LYS A 153 12.37 -10.19 0.50
N GLY A 154 12.67 -8.89 0.37
CA GLY A 154 12.62 -8.19 -0.90
C GLY A 154 11.23 -8.18 -1.55
N PHE A 155 10.22 -7.76 -0.79
CA PHE A 155 8.82 -7.54 -1.19
C PHE A 155 8.42 -8.01 -2.62
N VAL A 156 8.21 -9.32 -2.78
CA VAL A 156 7.28 -9.85 -3.79
C VAL A 156 5.95 -9.98 -3.07
N ALA A 157 4.94 -9.23 -3.52
CA ALA A 157 3.57 -9.48 -3.09
C ALA A 157 3.20 -10.87 -3.59
N GLU A 158 3.40 -11.89 -2.76
CA GLU A 158 2.81 -13.21 -2.98
C GLU A 158 1.29 -13.03 -2.87
N ALA A 159 0.66 -12.80 -4.01
CA ALA A 159 -0.76 -12.97 -4.18
C ALA A 159 -1.07 -14.44 -3.87
N SER A 160 -1.84 -14.67 -2.80
CA SER A 160 -2.35 -15.98 -2.45
C SER A 160 -3.16 -16.56 -3.63
N ALA A 161 -2.97 -17.86 -3.80
CA ALA A 161 -3.58 -18.73 -4.81
C ALA A 161 -5.11 -18.70 -4.85
#